data_AF-A0AA49GJI5-F1
#
_entry.id   AF-A0AA49GJI5-F1
#
_cell.length_a   1.000
_cell.length_b   1.000
_cell.length_c   1.000
_cell.angle_alpha   90.00
_cell.angle_beta   90.00
_cell.angle_gamma   90.00
#
_symmetry.space_group_name_H-M   'P 1'
#
loop_
_entity.id
_entity.type
_entity.pdbx_description
1 polymer ?
#
loop_
_entity_poly.entity_id
_entity_poly.type
_entity_poly.pdbx_seq_one_letter_code
_entity_poly.pdbx_strand_id
1 'polypeptide(L)'
;MKYVVLALIGFFCSASYAQTINREWNGELEGEIQQFKNCDNTSKIGLNSCHAFIGKTLKTVYRVNDFYSKDKNRYMVVSEIYSYLENSKQWTLLGKGYEQEALEKAQKLANQNKAVVAVYLTDAGIGHLAYILPGQLQPSGSWGFKVPNSAAYFSSEPEKSYMNKGLSYSFPRSVITKVQLYARNY
;
A
#
# COMPACT_ATOMS: atom_id res chain seq x y z
N MET A 1 16.13 -35.66 -52.35
CA MET A 1 16.16 -34.32 -51.71
C MET A 1 15.73 -34.49 -50.26
N LYS A 2 16.63 -34.25 -49.31
CA LYS A 2 16.36 -34.36 -47.86
C LYS A 2 15.99 -32.97 -47.34
N TYR A 3 14.78 -32.80 -46.83
CA TYR A 3 14.33 -31.55 -46.23
C TYR A 3 14.86 -31.46 -44.79
N VAL A 4 15.68 -30.43 -44.52
CA VAL A 4 16.13 -30.07 -43.18
C VAL A 4 15.02 -29.23 -42.54
N VAL A 5 14.40 -29.75 -41.49
CA VAL A 5 13.43 -29.01 -40.68
C VAL A 5 14.22 -28.19 -39.66
N LEU A 6 14.34 -26.88 -39.89
CA LEU A 6 14.87 -25.93 -38.90
C LEU A 6 13.78 -25.67 -37.85
N ALA A 7 13.98 -26.18 -36.64
CA ALA A 7 13.16 -25.85 -35.49
C ALA A 7 13.59 -24.48 -34.92
N LEU A 8 12.78 -23.45 -35.16
CA LEU A 8 12.89 -22.14 -34.53
C LEU A 8 12.36 -22.21 -33.10
N ILE A 9 13.27 -22.33 -32.14
CA ILE A 9 12.95 -22.22 -30.70
C ILE A 9 12.77 -20.73 -30.40
N GLY A 10 11.52 -20.27 -30.35
CA GLY A 10 11.14 -18.93 -29.93
C GLY A 10 11.39 -18.74 -28.44
N PHE A 11 12.49 -18.07 -28.09
CA PHE A 11 12.79 -17.62 -26.74
C PHE A 11 11.86 -16.44 -26.40
N PHE A 12 10.71 -16.72 -25.79
CA PHE A 12 9.82 -15.69 -25.24
C PHE A 12 10.50 -15.05 -24.02
N CYS A 13 11.30 -14.01 -24.27
CA CYS A 13 11.84 -13.15 -23.24
C CYS A 13 10.66 -12.36 -22.65
N SER A 14 10.13 -12.82 -21.52
CA SER A 14 9.12 -12.09 -20.77
C SER A 14 9.79 -10.85 -20.19
N ALA A 15 9.60 -9.70 -20.84
CA ALA A 15 10.03 -8.41 -20.30
C ALA A 15 9.32 -8.17 -18.97
N SER A 16 10.01 -8.45 -17.85
CA SER A 16 9.53 -8.08 -16.52
C SER A 16 9.59 -6.56 -16.43
N TYR A 17 8.45 -5.89 -16.60
CA TYR A 17 8.30 -4.47 -16.32
C TYR A 17 8.47 -4.27 -14.81
N ALA A 18 9.69 -4.01 -14.37
CA ALA A 18 9.95 -3.54 -13.03
C ALA A 18 9.51 -2.06 -12.95
N GLN A 19 8.51 -1.75 -12.14
CA GLN A 19 8.27 -0.35 -11.79
C GLN A 19 9.51 0.21 -11.09
N THR A 20 9.93 1.39 -11.52
CA THR A 20 10.95 2.15 -10.83
C THR A 20 10.28 2.95 -9.71
N ILE A 21 10.62 2.63 -8.46
CA ILE A 21 10.23 3.45 -7.31
C ILE A 21 10.82 4.86 -7.47
N ASN A 22 10.16 5.89 -6.95
CA ASN A 22 10.69 7.24 -7.00
C ASN A 22 12.01 7.32 -6.21
N ARG A 23 13.12 7.78 -6.79
CA ARG A 23 14.45 7.73 -6.14
C ARG A 23 14.50 8.49 -4.81
N GLU A 24 13.69 9.53 -4.68
CA GLU A 24 13.63 10.40 -3.51
C GLU A 24 12.41 10.12 -2.63
N TRP A 25 11.74 8.97 -2.84
CA TRP A 25 10.47 8.64 -2.18
C TRP A 25 10.51 8.79 -0.67
N ASN A 26 11.63 8.45 -0.02
CA ASN A 26 11.76 8.46 1.44
C ASN A 26 11.66 9.90 1.99
N GLY A 27 12.38 10.85 1.37
CA GLY A 27 12.35 12.26 1.77
C GLY A 27 11.01 12.93 1.41
N GLU A 28 10.46 12.61 0.23
CA GLU A 28 9.14 13.12 -0.16
C GLU A 28 8.04 12.61 0.77
N LEU A 29 8.04 11.31 1.11
CA LEU A 29 7.05 10.72 2.02
C LEU A 29 7.18 11.27 3.43
N GLU A 30 8.41 11.46 3.93
CA GLU A 30 8.64 12.13 5.21
C GLU A 30 8.05 13.54 5.22
N GLY A 31 8.32 14.32 4.17
CA GLY A 31 7.75 15.65 3.98
C GLY A 31 6.22 15.63 3.95
N GLU A 32 5.61 14.67 3.25
CA GLU A 32 4.16 14.50 3.21
C GLU A 32 3.56 14.13 4.57
N ILE A 33 4.24 13.30 5.37
CA ILE A 33 3.79 12.98 6.73
C ILE A 33 3.85 14.22 7.63
N GLN A 34 4.90 15.05 7.51
CA GLN A 34 4.97 16.31 8.27
C GLN A 34 3.90 17.30 7.82
N GLN A 35 3.62 17.40 6.52
CA GLN A 35 2.52 18.23 6.01
C GLN A 35 1.17 17.72 6.50
N PHE A 36 0.94 16.41 6.50
CA PHE A 36 -0.29 15.81 7.03
C PHE A 36 -0.47 16.10 8.53
N LYS A 37 0.60 16.02 9.32
CA LYS A 37 0.56 16.34 10.76
C LYS A 37 0.10 17.77 11.05
N ASN A 38 0.48 18.69 10.18
CA ASN A 38 0.11 20.11 10.27
C ASN A 38 -1.17 20.44 9.48
N CYS A 39 -1.80 19.43 8.87
CA CYS A 39 -2.97 19.64 8.04
C CYS A 39 -4.19 19.84 8.93
N ASP A 40 -4.88 20.96 8.75
CA ASP A 40 -6.03 21.32 9.57
C ASP A 40 -7.23 20.41 9.25
N ASN A 41 -7.50 19.48 10.17
CA ASN A 41 -8.59 18.53 10.06
C ASN A 41 -9.93 19.06 10.61
N THR A 42 -10.04 20.36 10.92
CA THR A 42 -11.22 20.94 11.61
C THR A 42 -12.43 21.20 10.72
N SER A 43 -12.38 20.87 9.42
CA SER A 43 -13.52 21.01 8.51
C SER A 43 -14.66 20.05 8.89
N LYS A 44 -15.65 20.58 9.64
CA LYS A 44 -16.82 19.83 10.13
C LYS A 44 -17.85 19.47 9.05
N ILE A 45 -17.67 19.91 7.81
CA ILE A 45 -18.57 19.64 6.69
C ILE A 45 -17.72 19.31 5.45
N GLY A 46 -17.75 18.06 5.01
CA GLY A 46 -17.13 17.60 3.76
C GLY A 46 -15.90 16.69 3.92
N LEU A 47 -15.40 16.21 2.79
CA LEU A 47 -14.12 15.51 2.66
C LEU A 47 -12.98 16.48 3.00
N ASN A 48 -12.47 16.39 4.22
CA ASN A 48 -11.29 17.15 4.65
C ASN A 48 -10.11 16.96 3.67
N SER A 49 -9.51 18.03 3.17
CA SER A 49 -8.41 18.02 2.19
C SER A 49 -7.23 17.11 2.59
N CYS A 50 -7.01 16.87 3.88
CA CYS A 50 -5.95 16.01 4.38
C CYS A 50 -6.12 14.53 4.00
N HIS A 51 -7.32 14.07 3.61
CA HIS A 51 -7.50 12.70 3.10
C HIS A 51 -6.69 12.46 1.82
N ALA A 52 -6.39 13.52 1.06
CA ALA A 52 -5.68 13.42 -0.20
C ALA A 52 -4.29 12.80 -0.03
N PHE A 53 -3.63 13.02 1.12
CA PHE A 53 -2.34 12.41 1.42
C PHE A 53 -2.41 10.88 1.35
N ILE A 54 -3.48 10.29 1.89
CA ILE A 54 -3.65 8.83 1.91
C ILE A 54 -3.63 8.26 0.50
N GLY A 55 -4.39 8.80 -0.45
CA GLY A 55 -4.39 8.30 -1.83
C GLY A 55 -3.17 8.74 -2.64
N LYS A 56 -2.60 9.91 -2.34
CA LYS A 56 -1.44 10.48 -3.05
C LYS A 56 -0.15 9.72 -2.78
N THR A 57 0.04 9.13 -1.59
CA THR A 57 1.26 8.40 -1.23
C THR A 57 1.64 7.33 -2.25
N LEU A 58 0.66 6.64 -2.84
CA LEU A 58 0.91 5.64 -3.89
C LEU A 58 1.65 6.27 -5.10
N LYS A 59 1.28 7.50 -5.47
CA LYS A 59 1.92 8.26 -6.54
C LYS A 59 3.29 8.77 -6.10
N THR A 60 3.42 9.27 -4.88
CA THR A 60 4.68 9.77 -4.31
C THR A 60 5.75 8.69 -4.28
N VAL A 61 5.41 7.50 -3.79
CA VAL A 61 6.38 6.40 -3.63
C VAL A 61 6.59 5.65 -4.93
N TYR A 62 5.52 5.21 -5.59
CA TYR A 62 5.60 4.25 -6.70
C TYR A 62 5.31 4.85 -8.08
N ARG A 63 5.00 6.15 -8.16
CA ARG A 63 4.55 6.82 -9.40
C ARG A 63 3.29 6.17 -10.00
N VAL A 64 2.48 5.53 -9.16
CA VAL A 64 1.22 4.88 -9.51
C VAL A 64 0.05 5.74 -9.04
N ASN A 65 -0.94 5.95 -9.90
CA ASN A 65 -2.07 6.85 -9.62
C ASN A 65 -3.41 6.11 -9.51
N ASP A 66 -3.39 4.83 -9.12
CA ASP A 66 -4.58 3.97 -9.05
C ASP A 66 -5.64 4.50 -8.06
N PHE A 67 -5.21 5.17 -6.99
CA PHE A 67 -6.11 5.73 -5.96
C PHE A 67 -6.58 7.16 -6.26
N TYR A 68 -6.48 7.60 -7.52
CA TYR A 68 -7.05 8.87 -7.97
C TYR A 68 -8.33 8.61 -8.78
N SER A 69 -9.45 9.17 -8.31
CA SER A 69 -10.71 9.12 -9.04
C SER A 69 -10.76 10.27 -10.05
N LYS A 70 -10.69 9.92 -11.34
CA LYS A 70 -10.86 10.90 -12.43
C LYS A 70 -12.25 11.52 -12.40
N ASP A 71 -13.29 10.72 -12.18
CA ASP A 71 -14.68 11.17 -12.18
C ASP A 71 -14.97 12.18 -11.06
N LYS A 72 -14.36 11.97 -9.88
CA LYS A 72 -14.50 12.88 -8.73
C LYS A 72 -13.41 13.96 -8.69
N ASN A 73 -12.46 13.93 -9.64
CA ASN A 73 -11.30 14.81 -9.72
C ASN A 73 -10.51 14.93 -8.39
N ARG A 74 -10.41 13.83 -7.63
CA ARG A 74 -9.73 13.79 -6.32
C ARG A 74 -9.16 12.42 -5.99
N TYR A 75 -8.29 12.36 -5.00
CA TYR A 75 -7.86 11.09 -4.42
C TYR A 75 -9.01 10.41 -3.66
N MET A 76 -9.02 9.08 -3.72
CA MET A 76 -9.99 8.23 -3.05
C MET A 76 -9.82 8.27 -1.53
N VAL A 77 -10.93 8.17 -0.78
CA VAL A 77 -10.87 7.87 0.66
C VAL A 77 -10.68 6.38 0.91
N VAL A 78 -10.37 6.00 2.16
CA VAL A 78 -10.05 4.59 2.48
C VAL A 78 -11.16 3.61 2.11
N SER A 79 -12.44 3.96 2.31
CA SER A 79 -13.57 3.08 1.92
C SER A 79 -13.67 2.89 0.39
N GLU A 80 -13.36 3.93 -0.38
CA GLU A 80 -13.28 3.87 -1.84
C GLU A 80 -12.07 3.04 -2.30
N ILE A 81 -10.92 3.21 -1.64
CA ILE A 81 -9.71 2.41 -1.88
C ILE A 81 -9.98 0.93 -1.57
N TYR A 82 -10.62 0.64 -0.45
CA TYR A 82 -11.01 -0.73 -0.07
C TYR A 82 -11.86 -1.38 -1.16
N SER A 83 -12.93 -0.70 -1.59
CA SER A 83 -13.81 -1.17 -2.66
C SER A 83 -13.08 -1.34 -3.99
N TYR A 84 -12.17 -0.42 -4.32
CA TYR A 84 -11.33 -0.52 -5.51
C TYR A 84 -10.42 -1.76 -5.44
N LEU A 85 -9.76 -2.02 -4.31
CA LEU A 85 -8.86 -3.17 -4.14
C LEU A 85 -9.59 -4.51 -4.29
N GLU A 86 -10.82 -4.63 -3.78
CA GLU A 86 -11.61 -5.86 -3.90
C GLU A 86 -12.04 -6.17 -5.34
N ASN A 87 -12.25 -5.13 -6.15
CA ASN A 87 -12.79 -5.27 -7.51
C ASN A 87 -11.74 -5.08 -8.61
N SER A 88 -10.51 -4.71 -8.25
CA SER A 88 -9.45 -4.42 -9.20
C SER A 88 -8.72 -5.68 -9.64
N LYS A 89 -8.57 -5.86 -10.95
CA LYS A 89 -7.66 -6.87 -11.52
C LYS A 89 -6.18 -6.45 -11.42
N GLN A 90 -5.92 -5.18 -11.10
CA GLN A 90 -4.57 -4.64 -10.97
C GLN A 90 -3.98 -4.88 -9.58
N TRP A 91 -4.76 -5.40 -8.63
CA TRP A 91 -4.30 -5.70 -7.28
C TRP A 91 -4.68 -7.13 -6.91
N THR A 92 -3.77 -7.78 -6.18
CA THR A 92 -3.95 -9.16 -5.73
C THR A 92 -3.94 -9.19 -4.21
N LEU A 93 -4.96 -9.81 -3.62
CA LEU A 93 -4.97 -10.11 -2.20
C LEU A 93 -3.85 -11.12 -1.88
N LEU A 94 -2.95 -10.74 -1.00
CA LEU A 94 -1.85 -11.58 -0.53
C LEU A 94 -2.26 -12.48 0.64
N GLY A 95 -3.18 -12.02 1.47
CA GLY A 95 -3.61 -12.70 2.69
C GLY A 95 -4.05 -11.71 3.78
N LYS A 96 -4.14 -12.21 5.01
CA LYS A 96 -4.58 -11.44 6.19
C LYS A 96 -3.42 -11.04 7.10
N GLY A 97 -3.65 -10.05 7.97
CA GLY A 97 -2.63 -9.52 8.88
C GLY A 97 -2.09 -10.50 9.93
N TYR A 98 -2.78 -11.63 10.17
CA TYR A 98 -2.36 -12.68 11.10
C TYR A 98 -1.64 -13.84 10.41
N GLU A 99 -1.42 -13.76 9.10
CA GLU A 99 -0.76 -14.81 8.32
C GLU A 99 0.71 -14.42 8.09
N GLN A 100 1.62 -15.07 8.80
CA GLN A 100 3.07 -14.77 8.73
C GLN A 100 3.60 -14.83 7.29
N GLU A 101 3.15 -15.81 6.49
CA GLU A 101 3.53 -15.93 5.06
C GLU A 101 3.06 -14.73 4.23
N ALA A 102 1.86 -14.20 4.50
CA ALA A 102 1.34 -13.02 3.80
C ALA A 102 2.14 -11.76 4.16
N LEU A 103 2.52 -11.61 5.42
CA LEU A 103 3.38 -10.52 5.90
C LEU A 103 4.77 -10.58 5.25
N GLU A 104 5.38 -11.76 5.19
CA GLU A 104 6.67 -11.98 4.53
C GLU A 104 6.61 -11.68 3.03
N LYS A 105 5.57 -12.16 2.36
CA LYS A 105 5.33 -11.90 0.95
C LYS A 105 5.13 -10.40 0.68
N ALA A 106 4.39 -9.71 1.54
CA ALA A 106 4.18 -8.28 1.45
C ALA A 106 5.51 -7.51 1.54
N GLN A 107 6.35 -7.80 2.54
CA GLN A 107 7.67 -7.15 2.66
C GLN A 107 8.58 -7.47 1.47
N LYS A 108 8.59 -8.73 1.00
CA LYS A 108 9.39 -9.15 -0.16
C LYS A 108 9.00 -8.36 -1.40
N LEU A 109 7.70 -8.21 -1.67
CA LEU A 109 7.21 -7.48 -2.83
C LEU A 109 7.51 -5.97 -2.71
N ALA A 110 7.38 -5.38 -1.52
CA ALA A 110 7.78 -3.99 -1.28
C ALA A 110 9.28 -3.78 -1.54
N ASN A 111 10.14 -4.71 -1.10
CA ASN A 111 11.58 -4.69 -1.39
C ASN A 111 11.91 -4.86 -2.88
N GLN A 112 10.99 -5.42 -3.67
CA GLN A 112 11.06 -5.50 -5.13
C GLN A 112 10.43 -4.27 -5.81
N ASN A 113 10.26 -3.17 -5.08
CA ASN A 113 9.67 -1.91 -5.55
C ASN A 113 8.22 -2.06 -6.01
N LYS A 114 7.49 -3.07 -5.53
CA LYS A 114 6.05 -3.18 -5.78
C LYS A 114 5.25 -2.39 -4.77
N ALA A 115 4.19 -1.74 -5.25
CA ALA A 115 3.21 -1.12 -4.38
C ALA A 115 2.47 -2.21 -3.59
N VAL A 116 2.51 -2.08 -2.27
CA VAL A 116 1.88 -3.01 -1.33
C VAL A 116 1.20 -2.20 -0.24
N VAL A 117 -0.03 -2.56 0.08
CA VAL A 117 -0.85 -1.88 1.09
C VAL A 117 -1.48 -2.88 2.05
N ALA A 118 -1.70 -2.45 3.28
CA ALA A 118 -2.58 -3.11 4.24
C ALA A 118 -3.79 -2.23 4.47
N VAL A 119 -4.99 -2.80 4.39
CA VAL A 119 -6.24 -2.07 4.55
C VAL A 119 -7.16 -2.77 5.53
N TYR A 120 -7.89 -1.98 6.29
CA TYR A 120 -8.95 -2.41 7.19
C TYR A 120 -10.14 -1.48 7.03
N LEU A 121 -11.35 -2.04 7.03
CA LEU A 121 -12.61 -1.30 7.03
C LEU A 121 -13.49 -1.82 8.17
N THR A 122 -14.04 -0.92 8.99
CA THR A 122 -15.04 -1.27 10.00
C THR A 122 -16.39 -1.53 9.33
N ASP A 123 -17.30 -2.19 10.05
CA ASP A 123 -18.66 -2.44 9.58
C ASP A 123 -19.46 -1.12 9.40
N ALA A 124 -19.01 -0.02 10.02
CA ALA A 124 -19.53 1.34 9.84
C ALA A 124 -18.90 2.10 8.65
N GLY A 125 -18.06 1.44 7.85
CA GLY A 125 -17.40 2.04 6.67
C GLY A 125 -16.24 2.97 6.99
N ILE A 126 -15.73 2.96 8.23
CA ILE A 126 -14.56 3.74 8.64
C ILE A 126 -13.32 2.88 8.41
N GLY A 127 -12.40 3.35 7.57
CA GLY A 127 -11.23 2.56 7.19
C GLY A 127 -9.91 3.15 7.65
N HIS A 128 -8.90 2.29 7.74
CA HIS A 128 -7.50 2.68 7.88
C HIS A 128 -6.64 1.98 6.83
N LEU A 129 -5.66 2.69 6.29
CA LEU A 129 -4.74 2.22 5.26
C LEU A 129 -3.31 2.44 5.72
N ALA A 130 -2.47 1.43 5.54
CA ALA A 130 -1.03 1.52 5.70
C ALA A 130 -0.32 1.10 4.42
N TYR A 131 0.76 1.78 4.09
CA TYR A 131 1.65 1.43 3.00
C TYR A 131 2.77 0.56 3.51
N ILE A 132 3.05 -0.56 2.83
CA ILE A 132 4.21 -1.39 3.16
C ILE A 132 5.40 -0.87 2.36
N LEU A 133 6.44 -0.47 3.07
CA LEU A 133 7.61 0.19 2.50
C LEU A 133 8.78 -0.80 2.36
N PRO A 134 9.73 -0.53 1.44
CA PRO A 134 11.01 -1.22 1.43
C PRO A 134 11.67 -1.18 2.82
N GLY A 135 12.27 -2.29 3.23
CA GLY A 135 12.89 -2.42 4.55
C GLY A 135 12.97 -3.86 5.04
N GLN A 136 13.14 -4.01 6.35
CA GLN A 136 13.19 -5.30 7.03
C GLN A 136 11.90 -5.56 7.79
N LEU A 137 11.55 -6.85 7.93
CA LEU A 137 10.52 -7.27 8.88
C LEU A 137 10.95 -6.91 10.30
N GLN A 138 10.00 -6.45 11.10
CA GLN A 138 10.21 -6.06 12.50
C GLN A 138 9.41 -6.98 13.42
N PRO A 139 9.97 -7.47 14.54
CA PRO A 139 9.19 -8.22 15.51
C PRO A 139 8.12 -7.33 16.15
N SER A 140 6.91 -7.85 16.32
CA SER A 140 5.81 -7.15 16.99
C SER A 140 5.38 -7.91 18.24
N GLY A 141 5.56 -7.29 19.42
CA GLY A 141 5.04 -7.85 20.67
C GLY A 141 3.51 -7.83 20.74
N SER A 142 2.86 -6.82 20.13
CA SER A 142 1.39 -6.71 20.15
C SER A 142 0.71 -7.70 19.21
N TRP A 143 1.36 -8.07 18.10
CA TRP A 143 0.81 -9.03 17.13
C TRP A 143 1.36 -10.45 17.34
N GLY A 144 2.55 -10.63 17.90
CA GLY A 144 3.22 -11.93 18.02
C GLY A 144 3.81 -12.43 16.70
N PHE A 145 3.96 -11.55 15.70
CA PHE A 145 4.44 -11.85 14.35
C PHE A 145 5.64 -10.97 13.99
N LYS A 146 6.36 -11.35 12.95
CA LYS A 146 7.29 -10.43 12.28
C LYS A 146 6.50 -9.66 11.21
N VAL A 147 6.35 -8.36 11.39
CA VAL A 147 5.49 -7.50 10.58
C VAL A 147 6.31 -6.64 9.62
N PRO A 148 5.76 -6.24 8.46
CA PRO A 148 6.46 -5.41 7.50
C PRO A 148 6.78 -4.00 8.01
N ASN A 149 7.83 -3.41 7.44
CA ASN A 149 8.10 -1.97 7.50
C ASN A 149 6.97 -1.21 6.81
N SER A 150 6.49 -0.13 7.42
CA SER A 150 5.29 0.55 6.94
C SER A 150 5.28 2.06 7.20
N ALA A 151 4.32 2.74 6.56
CA ALA A 151 3.91 4.10 6.84
C ALA A 151 2.39 4.22 6.84
N ALA A 152 1.85 5.12 7.66
CA ALA A 152 0.41 5.39 7.68
C ALA A 152 0.10 6.79 8.20
N TYR A 153 -1.13 7.22 7.87
CA TYR A 153 -1.69 8.50 8.27
C TYR A 153 -2.89 8.26 9.20
N PHE A 154 -2.89 8.91 10.36
CA PHE A 154 -3.97 8.81 11.34
C PHE A 154 -4.81 10.08 11.31
N SER A 155 -5.95 10.06 10.63
CA SER A 155 -6.81 11.24 10.48
C SER A 155 -7.35 11.80 11.81
N SER A 156 -7.57 10.94 12.81
CA SER A 156 -8.04 11.37 14.14
C SER A 156 -6.91 11.84 15.06
N GLU A 157 -5.67 11.39 14.81
CA GLU A 157 -4.50 11.63 15.66
C GLU A 157 -3.27 11.88 14.75
N PRO A 158 -3.24 13.01 14.01
CA PRO A 158 -2.26 13.22 12.95
C PRO A 158 -0.81 13.10 13.41
N GLU A 159 -0.52 13.50 14.64
CA GLU A 159 0.79 13.41 15.30
C GLU A 159 1.34 11.98 15.36
N LYS A 160 0.45 10.96 15.41
CA LYS A 160 0.82 9.54 15.39
C LYS A 160 1.16 9.02 13.99
N SER A 161 0.88 9.79 12.94
CA SER A 161 1.27 9.43 11.56
C SER A 161 2.78 9.23 11.48
N TYR A 162 3.20 8.23 10.70
CA TYR A 162 4.55 7.73 10.77
C TYR A 162 5.04 7.14 9.46
N MET A 163 6.35 6.98 9.40
CA MET A 163 7.08 6.17 8.43
C MET A 163 8.08 5.29 9.19
N ASN A 164 8.46 4.17 8.59
CA ASN A 164 9.48 3.25 9.08
C ASN A 164 9.19 2.58 10.43
N LYS A 165 7.93 2.26 10.73
CA LYS A 165 7.56 1.39 11.87
C LYS A 165 6.94 0.09 11.38
N GLY A 166 6.99 -0.95 12.21
CA GLY A 166 6.27 -2.19 11.96
C GLY A 166 4.76 -1.97 11.78
N LEU A 167 4.15 -2.71 10.84
CA LEU A 167 2.73 -2.62 10.48
C LEU A 167 1.77 -2.68 11.66
N SER A 168 2.16 -3.35 12.73
CA SER A 168 1.37 -3.44 13.96
C SER A 168 1.17 -2.10 14.69
N TYR A 169 1.88 -1.05 14.30
CA TYR A 169 1.63 0.30 14.80
C TYR A 169 0.36 0.92 14.16
N SER A 170 0.04 0.56 12.92
CA SER A 170 -1.17 1.03 12.22
C SER A 170 -2.46 0.40 12.71
N PHE A 171 -2.45 -0.88 13.06
CA PHE A 171 -3.67 -1.58 13.44
C PHE A 171 -3.56 -2.25 14.82
N PRO A 172 -4.53 -2.01 15.71
CA PRO A 172 -4.56 -2.69 16.99
C PRO A 172 -4.74 -4.20 16.80
N ARG A 173 -4.27 -4.99 17.78
CA ARG A 173 -4.40 -6.47 17.75
C ARG A 173 -5.84 -6.93 17.53
N SER A 174 -6.82 -6.20 18.06
CA SER A 174 -8.25 -6.54 17.96
C SER A 174 -8.80 -6.60 16.54
N VAL A 175 -8.15 -5.95 15.56
CA VAL A 175 -8.61 -5.92 14.16
C VAL A 175 -7.71 -6.71 13.21
N ILE A 176 -6.69 -7.41 13.72
CA ILE A 176 -5.69 -8.13 12.90
C ILE A 176 -6.33 -9.13 11.92
N THR A 177 -7.43 -9.77 12.31
CA THR A 177 -8.19 -10.73 11.48
C THR A 177 -8.90 -10.09 10.30
N LYS A 178 -9.18 -8.78 10.40
CA LYS A 178 -9.84 -7.98 9.37
C LYS A 178 -8.86 -7.24 8.46
N VAL A 179 -7.58 -7.12 8.84
CA VAL A 179 -6.54 -6.49 8.00
C VAL A 179 -6.27 -7.37 6.78
N GLN A 180 -6.39 -6.79 5.59
CA GLN A 180 -6.06 -7.43 4.31
C GLN A 180 -4.82 -6.79 3.69
N LEU A 181 -3.94 -7.64 3.17
CA LEU A 181 -2.71 -7.23 2.48
C LEU A 181 -2.91 -7.35 0.97
N TYR A 182 -2.67 -6.29 0.22
CA TYR A 182 -2.76 -6.30 -1.24
C TYR A 182 -1.43 -5.88 -1.87
N ALA A 183 -1.09 -6.48 -3.00
CA ALA A 183 0.01 -6.03 -3.85
C ALA A 183 -0.47 -5.74 -5.27
N ARG A 184 0.14 -4.74 -5.90
CA ARG A 184 -0.16 -4.37 -7.27
C ARG A 184 0.47 -5.35 -8.28
N ASN A 185 -0.31 -5.72 -9.29
CA ASN A 185 0.08 -6.49 -10.47
C ASN A 185 0.76 -5.58 -11.52
N TYR A 186 1.56 -6.16 -12.41
CA TYR A 186 2.16 -5.50 -13.57
C TYR A 186 1.71 -6.16 -14.86
#